data_AF-A0A9D0VGX1-F1
#
_entry.id   AF-A0A9D0VGX1-F1
#
_cell.length_a   1.000
_cell.length_b   1.000
_cell.length_c   1.000
_cell.angle_alpha   90.00
_cell.angle_beta   90.00
_cell.angle_gamma   90.00
#
_symmetry.space_group_name_H-M   'P 1'
#
loop_
_entity.id
_entity.type
_entity.pdbx_description
1 polymer ?
#
loop_
_entity_poly.entity_id
_entity_poly.type
_entity_poly.pdbx_seq_one_letter_code
_entity_poly.pdbx_strand_id
1 'polypeptide(L)'
;MDTTLADLHTADRGFLTWLATTAGAAPEDLWDQLRPTVAHGRLVALDLSGLGPTIRRRLGAHRALSPPISGLDALRHLDCSGLQIDRLELSQMPELRVLRCADNLLRGLELEGAPGLVELDCSGNQLMVLDLRGHGKLASLSCGGNGLGLLALPEGGALRRLDCARNQLMVLALGRQPHLEQLRCFHNALVQLSITEAPALTLLDASDNELSHLQLPELPALVDLCLDRNRLDALSTVGVPSLSVLRCSSNYLSELELQGVPGLVRLAVDHNQLLELPTAELSQLVELEVSHNRLSELELEPLCALEVLICGHNELSSLELSRARSLALLDCEHNALSSLELASLSRLVELRCRGNPVEGLDLRPLPGLCRLSVDPDVPVTATPIQRRLLLGARPQPGGPGGSCSVGLHRLATSLQGLEAAARLRWIVSHPACDLGTALMIYWTNAPHYYLRYSSRAELAPYEVEAWDLLRTIEDRVRAAGFASRQIPFDPRCDRQTRSIRGVDWTQGRSSPGGRAVPAFMIRACRPTS
;
A
#
# COMPACT_ATOMS: atom_id res chain seq x y z
N MET A 1 1.60 -32.98 -32.09
CA MET A 1 1.59 -34.39 -31.66
C MET A 1 0.91 -34.42 -30.32
N ASP A 2 -0.19 -35.14 -30.18
CA ASP A 2 -0.89 -35.26 -28.91
C ASP A 2 -0.04 -36.12 -27.97
N THR A 3 0.84 -35.49 -27.20
CA THR A 3 1.54 -36.16 -26.10
C THR A 3 0.50 -36.68 -25.12
N THR A 4 0.58 -37.99 -24.86
CA THR A 4 -0.23 -38.70 -23.87
C THR A 4 0.57 -38.91 -22.60
N LEU A 5 -0.10 -39.25 -21.49
CA LEU A 5 0.55 -39.55 -20.21
C LEU A 5 1.58 -40.71 -20.32
N ALA A 6 1.41 -41.60 -21.31
CA ALA A 6 2.32 -42.71 -21.57
C ALA A 6 3.62 -42.28 -22.28
N ASP A 7 3.61 -41.12 -22.96
CA ASP A 7 4.77 -40.58 -23.68
C ASP A 7 5.73 -39.80 -22.75
N LEU A 8 5.35 -39.62 -21.48
CA LEU A 8 6.22 -39.04 -20.47
C LEU A 8 7.36 -39.99 -20.10
N HIS A 9 8.52 -39.40 -19.85
CA HIS A 9 9.61 -40.13 -19.24
C HIS A 9 9.21 -40.70 -17.87
N THR A 10 9.81 -41.84 -17.51
CA THR A 10 9.39 -42.66 -16.36
C THR A 10 9.39 -41.89 -15.03
N ALA A 11 10.37 -41.00 -14.84
CA ALA A 11 10.46 -40.15 -13.64
C ALA A 11 9.28 -39.16 -13.54
N ASP A 12 9.00 -38.44 -14.63
CA ASP A 12 7.89 -37.48 -14.72
C ASP A 12 6.53 -38.16 -14.48
N ARG A 13 6.31 -39.33 -15.09
CA ARG A 13 5.09 -40.13 -14.87
C ARG A 13 4.97 -40.64 -13.43
N GLY A 14 6.08 -41.07 -12.84
CA GLY A 14 6.14 -41.50 -11.44
C GLY A 14 5.76 -40.37 -10.48
N PHE A 15 6.30 -39.17 -10.72
CA PHE A 15 5.98 -37.97 -9.97
C PHE A 15 4.48 -37.61 -10.05
N LEU A 16 3.89 -37.62 -11.25
CA LEU A 16 2.46 -37.35 -11.43
C LEU A 16 1.58 -38.35 -10.69
N THR A 17 1.95 -39.63 -10.72
CA THR A 17 1.21 -40.69 -10.01
C THR A 17 1.26 -40.46 -8.49
N TRP A 18 2.43 -40.09 -7.97
CA TRP A 18 2.61 -39.74 -6.57
C TRP A 18 1.78 -38.50 -6.19
N LEU A 19 1.79 -37.46 -7.02
CA LEU A 19 1.04 -36.22 -6.78
C LEU A 19 -0.48 -36.48 -6.79
N ALA A 20 -0.96 -37.25 -7.76
CA ALA A 20 -2.35 -37.68 -7.87
C ALA A 20 -2.81 -38.43 -6.62
N THR A 21 -2.00 -39.37 -6.13
CA THR A 21 -2.28 -40.12 -4.91
C THR A 21 -2.34 -39.20 -3.69
N THR A 22 -1.41 -38.26 -3.59
CA THR A 22 -1.30 -37.32 -2.46
C THR A 22 -2.46 -36.32 -2.43
N ALA A 23 -2.82 -35.77 -3.59
CA ALA A 23 -3.96 -34.88 -3.75
C ALA A 23 -5.31 -35.64 -3.79
N GLY A 24 -5.26 -36.98 -3.86
CA GLY A 24 -6.33 -37.92 -4.25
C GLY A 24 -7.23 -37.41 -5.35
N ALA A 25 -6.59 -37.03 -6.45
CA ALA A 25 -7.19 -36.84 -7.77
C ALA A 25 -6.79 -38.01 -8.67
N ALA A 26 -7.46 -38.18 -9.81
CA ALA A 26 -6.97 -39.11 -10.82
C ALA A 26 -5.73 -38.53 -11.51
N PRO A 27 -4.71 -39.33 -11.87
CA PRO A 27 -3.55 -38.85 -12.63
C PRO A 27 -3.94 -38.15 -13.93
N GLU A 28 -5.04 -38.56 -14.56
CA GLU A 28 -5.60 -37.97 -15.78
C GLU A 28 -6.07 -36.52 -15.55
N ASP A 29 -6.71 -36.24 -14.40
CA ASP A 29 -7.19 -34.89 -14.07
C ASP A 29 -6.04 -33.89 -13.89
N LEU A 30 -4.93 -34.35 -13.29
CA LEU A 30 -3.71 -33.55 -13.14
C LEU A 30 -2.94 -33.44 -14.46
N TRP A 31 -2.98 -34.49 -15.28
CA TRP A 31 -2.37 -34.49 -16.60
C TRP A 31 -2.96 -33.42 -17.50
N ASP A 32 -4.28 -33.27 -17.54
CA ASP A 32 -4.92 -32.23 -18.37
C ASP A 32 -4.48 -30.81 -18.00
N GLN A 33 -4.14 -30.58 -16.73
CA GLN A 33 -3.61 -29.31 -16.24
C GLN A 33 -2.13 -29.11 -16.59
N LEU A 34 -1.32 -30.18 -16.53
CA LEU A 34 0.13 -30.14 -16.69
C LEU A 34 0.61 -30.42 -18.12
N ARG A 35 -0.25 -30.96 -18.99
CA ARG A 35 0.05 -31.23 -20.40
C ARG A 35 0.65 -30.04 -21.15
N PRO A 36 0.21 -28.78 -20.94
CA PRO A 36 0.80 -27.61 -21.62
C PRO A 36 2.25 -27.33 -21.21
N THR A 37 2.72 -27.86 -20.08
CA THR A 37 4.07 -27.60 -19.55
C THR A 37 5.09 -28.67 -19.93
N VAL A 38 4.68 -29.64 -20.76
CA VAL A 38 5.53 -30.74 -21.26
C VAL A 38 6.17 -30.36 -22.58
N ALA A 39 7.49 -30.53 -22.69
CA ALA A 39 8.22 -30.42 -23.94
C ALA A 39 9.06 -31.67 -24.18
N HIS A 40 8.98 -32.24 -25.38
CA HIS A 40 9.73 -33.44 -25.77
C HIS A 40 9.58 -34.62 -24.77
N GLY A 41 8.38 -34.80 -24.20
CA GLY A 41 8.10 -35.88 -23.25
C GLY A 41 8.63 -35.67 -21.82
N ARG A 42 9.11 -34.46 -21.48
CA ARG A 42 9.60 -34.09 -20.14
C ARG A 42 8.81 -32.91 -19.58
N LEU A 43 8.62 -32.86 -18.25
CA LEU A 43 8.03 -31.69 -17.59
C LEU A 43 9.05 -30.55 -17.55
N VAL A 44 8.67 -29.39 -18.09
CA VAL A 44 9.52 -28.19 -18.14
C VAL A 44 9.05 -27.13 -17.15
N ALA A 45 7.76 -27.11 -16.81
CA ALA A 45 7.23 -26.27 -15.75
C ALA A 45 6.24 -27.05 -14.89
N LEU A 46 6.25 -26.78 -13.59
CA LEU A 46 5.34 -27.41 -12.63
C LEU A 46 4.85 -26.34 -11.65
N ASP A 47 3.54 -26.13 -11.61
CA ASP A 47 2.89 -25.27 -10.62
C ASP A 47 1.94 -26.11 -9.77
N LEU A 48 2.30 -26.25 -8.50
CA LEU A 48 1.57 -27.00 -7.48
C LEU A 48 0.94 -26.09 -6.43
N SER A 49 1.13 -24.77 -6.52
CA SER A 49 0.71 -23.81 -5.50
C SER A 49 -0.81 -23.90 -5.22
N GLY A 50 -1.60 -24.12 -6.27
CA GLY A 50 -3.06 -24.31 -6.18
C GLY A 50 -3.50 -25.56 -5.42
N LEU A 51 -2.62 -26.55 -5.25
CA LEU A 51 -2.93 -27.79 -4.52
C LEU A 51 -2.74 -27.65 -3.01
N GLY A 52 -2.11 -26.57 -2.54
CA GLY A 52 -1.80 -26.31 -1.13
C GLY A 52 -3.00 -26.51 -0.19
N PRO A 53 -4.16 -25.86 -0.42
CA PRO A 53 -5.33 -26.01 0.46
C PRO A 53 -5.89 -27.44 0.53
N THR A 54 -5.89 -28.16 -0.59
CA THR A 54 -6.39 -29.54 -0.67
C THR A 54 -5.44 -30.49 0.04
N ILE A 55 -4.13 -30.34 -0.20
CA ILE A 55 -3.10 -31.14 0.44
C ILE A 55 -3.07 -30.89 1.95
N ARG A 56 -3.14 -29.62 2.39
CA ARG A 56 -3.24 -29.24 3.82
C ARG A 56 -4.43 -29.88 4.52
N ARG A 57 -5.60 -29.92 3.86
CA ARG A 57 -6.81 -30.56 4.41
C ARG A 57 -6.66 -32.07 4.57
N ARG A 58 -5.92 -32.72 3.66
CA ARG A 58 -5.73 -34.18 3.65
C ARG A 58 -4.63 -34.65 4.59
N LEU A 59 -3.47 -33.99 4.59
CA LEU A 59 -2.33 -34.34 5.44
C LEU A 59 -2.56 -33.95 6.91
N GLY A 60 -3.40 -32.93 7.16
CA GLY A 60 -3.57 -32.32 8.47
C GLY A 60 -2.39 -31.41 8.83
N ALA A 61 -2.51 -30.66 9.93
CA ALA A 61 -1.53 -29.64 10.31
C ALA A 61 -0.13 -30.19 10.70
N HIS A 62 -0.02 -31.50 10.96
CA HIS A 62 1.16 -32.11 11.59
C HIS A 62 1.98 -33.03 10.67
N ARG A 63 1.58 -33.23 9.40
CA ARG A 63 2.34 -34.05 8.46
C ARG A 63 2.99 -33.17 7.40
N ALA A 64 4.30 -33.34 7.24
CA ALA A 64 5.06 -32.68 6.20
C ALA A 64 5.10 -33.52 4.92
N LEU A 65 5.25 -32.83 3.79
CA LEU A 65 5.38 -33.43 2.47
C LEU A 65 6.85 -33.40 2.02
N SER A 66 7.33 -34.48 1.41
CA SER A 66 8.63 -34.48 0.74
C SER A 66 8.41 -34.96 -0.70
N PRO A 67 8.31 -34.06 -1.69
CA PRO A 67 7.99 -34.44 -3.05
C PRO A 67 9.18 -35.13 -3.73
N PRO A 68 8.99 -36.29 -4.39
CA PRO A 68 10.06 -37.02 -5.07
C PRO A 68 10.35 -36.37 -6.43
N ILE A 69 11.04 -35.23 -6.42
CA ILE A 69 11.39 -34.47 -7.64
C ILE A 69 12.70 -34.92 -8.30
N SER A 70 13.34 -35.95 -7.74
CA SER A 70 14.52 -36.59 -8.32
C SER A 70 14.26 -37.06 -9.75
N GLY A 71 15.17 -36.72 -10.67
CA GLY A 71 15.08 -37.11 -12.07
C GLY A 71 14.21 -36.18 -12.94
N LEU A 72 13.66 -35.10 -12.40
CA LEU A 72 12.96 -34.06 -13.18
C LEU A 72 13.95 -33.01 -13.74
N ASP A 73 15.06 -33.47 -14.32
CA ASP A 73 16.22 -32.69 -14.78
C ASP A 73 15.92 -31.64 -15.87
N ALA A 74 14.79 -31.76 -16.57
CA ALA A 74 14.34 -30.82 -17.60
C ALA A 74 13.52 -29.63 -17.04
N LEU A 75 13.18 -29.62 -15.75
CA LEU A 75 12.38 -28.57 -15.13
C LEU A 75 13.13 -27.23 -15.16
N ARG A 76 12.47 -26.21 -15.73
CA ARG A 76 12.91 -24.82 -15.74
C ARG A 76 12.17 -23.98 -14.71
N HIS A 77 10.94 -24.34 -14.39
CA HIS A 77 10.11 -23.65 -13.41
C HIS A 77 9.46 -24.65 -12.46
N LEU A 78 9.67 -24.47 -11.16
CA LEU A 78 9.02 -25.23 -10.11
C LEU A 78 8.37 -24.27 -9.10
N ASP A 79 7.05 -24.31 -9.01
CA ASP A 79 6.29 -23.69 -7.92
C ASP A 79 5.68 -24.79 -7.06
N CYS A 80 6.20 -24.93 -5.84
CA CYS A 80 5.74 -25.87 -4.82
C CYS A 80 5.33 -25.13 -3.54
N SER A 81 4.84 -23.90 -3.68
CA SER A 81 4.51 -23.04 -2.55
C SER A 81 3.28 -23.54 -1.79
N GLY A 82 3.28 -23.40 -0.46
CA GLY A 82 2.11 -23.68 0.37
C GLY A 82 1.79 -25.16 0.61
N LEU A 83 2.70 -26.09 0.31
CA LEU A 83 2.47 -27.53 0.33
C LEU A 83 2.87 -28.25 1.63
N GLN A 84 3.27 -27.51 2.67
CA GLN A 84 3.81 -28.05 3.94
C GLN A 84 5.07 -28.90 3.73
N ILE A 85 5.95 -28.49 2.81
CA ILE A 85 7.18 -29.22 2.51
C ILE A 85 8.22 -28.97 3.60
N ASP A 86 8.78 -30.02 4.20
CA ASP A 86 9.86 -29.89 5.20
C ASP A 86 11.27 -30.16 4.63
N ARG A 87 11.34 -30.87 3.50
CA ARG A 87 12.56 -31.17 2.75
C ARG A 87 12.33 -31.10 1.25
N LEU A 88 13.21 -30.40 0.55
CA LEU A 88 13.20 -30.27 -0.91
C LEU A 88 14.57 -30.65 -1.46
N GLU A 89 14.66 -31.78 -2.15
CA GLU A 89 15.91 -32.27 -2.73
C GLU A 89 16.05 -31.81 -4.18
N LEU A 90 16.96 -30.87 -4.43
CA LEU A 90 17.19 -30.27 -5.75
C LEU A 90 18.45 -30.81 -6.44
N SER A 91 18.80 -32.07 -6.18
CA SER A 91 19.97 -32.70 -6.80
C SER A 91 19.75 -32.87 -8.30
N GLN A 92 20.74 -32.46 -9.12
CA GLN A 92 20.74 -32.61 -10.58
C GLN A 92 19.56 -31.90 -11.29
N MET A 93 19.39 -30.60 -11.04
CA MET A 93 18.38 -29.73 -11.66
C MET A 93 19.03 -28.63 -12.54
N PRO A 94 19.81 -29.00 -13.57
CA PRO A 94 20.69 -28.07 -14.29
C PRO A 94 19.94 -26.99 -15.08
N GLU A 95 18.70 -27.29 -15.50
CA GLU A 95 17.87 -26.38 -16.29
C GLU A 95 16.98 -25.45 -15.44
N LEU A 96 16.95 -25.62 -14.12
CA LEU A 96 16.06 -24.88 -13.24
C LEU A 96 16.43 -23.39 -13.20
N ARG A 97 15.47 -22.54 -13.57
CA ARG A 97 15.60 -21.07 -13.63
C ARG A 97 14.76 -20.37 -12.58
N VAL A 98 13.58 -20.90 -12.28
CA VAL A 98 12.63 -20.32 -11.33
C VAL A 98 12.26 -21.38 -10.31
N LEU A 99 12.52 -21.08 -9.05
CA LEU A 99 12.10 -21.90 -7.92
C LEU A 99 11.26 -21.05 -6.97
N ARG A 100 10.01 -21.45 -6.77
CA ARG A 100 9.11 -20.90 -5.75
C ARG A 100 8.73 -22.01 -4.80
N CYS A 101 9.21 -21.91 -3.57
CA CYS A 101 8.95 -22.86 -2.49
C CYS A 101 8.47 -22.13 -1.24
N ALA A 102 7.77 -21.01 -1.42
CA ALA A 102 7.28 -20.17 -0.34
C ALA A 102 6.23 -20.87 0.55
N ASP A 103 6.04 -20.38 1.77
CA ASP A 103 5.01 -20.85 2.71
C ASP A 103 5.05 -22.38 2.98
N ASN A 104 6.25 -22.88 3.21
CA ASN A 104 6.54 -24.28 3.53
C ASN A 104 7.17 -24.40 4.93
N LEU A 105 7.73 -25.57 5.26
CA LEU A 105 8.33 -25.90 6.55
C LEU A 105 9.83 -26.19 6.42
N LEU A 106 10.49 -25.66 5.38
CA LEU A 106 11.89 -25.93 5.07
C LEU A 106 12.79 -25.36 6.17
N ARG A 107 13.68 -26.20 6.70
CA ARG A 107 14.73 -25.79 7.66
C ARG A 107 16.09 -25.57 7.02
N GLY A 108 16.29 -26.15 5.85
CA GLY A 108 17.46 -25.97 5.00
C GLY A 108 17.04 -26.05 3.54
N LEU A 109 17.83 -25.41 2.68
CA LEU A 109 17.60 -25.41 1.24
C LEU A 109 18.95 -25.47 0.53
N GLU A 110 19.25 -26.63 -0.04
CA GLU A 110 20.49 -26.86 -0.79
C GLU A 110 20.25 -26.59 -2.28
N LEU A 111 21.01 -25.66 -2.85
CA LEU A 111 20.79 -25.15 -4.21
C LEU A 111 21.95 -25.45 -5.17
N GLU A 112 22.93 -26.26 -4.76
CA GLU A 112 24.09 -26.63 -5.59
C GLU A 112 23.70 -27.33 -6.89
N GLY A 113 22.64 -28.14 -6.85
CA GLY A 113 22.11 -28.84 -8.02
C GLY A 113 21.35 -27.94 -9.01
N ALA A 114 21.10 -26.67 -8.67
CA ALA A 114 20.38 -25.70 -9.50
C ALA A 114 21.24 -24.43 -9.75
N PRO A 115 22.40 -24.54 -10.42
CA PRO A 115 23.32 -23.41 -10.64
C PRO A 115 22.76 -22.35 -11.61
N GLY A 116 21.68 -22.69 -12.31
CA GLY A 116 21.07 -21.87 -13.35
C GLY A 116 20.01 -20.88 -12.87
N LEU A 117 19.74 -20.79 -11.56
CA LEU A 117 18.64 -20.02 -11.00
C LEU A 117 18.73 -18.52 -11.32
N VAL A 118 17.57 -17.97 -11.68
CA VAL A 118 17.34 -16.56 -12.01
C VAL A 118 16.34 -15.95 -11.01
N GLU A 119 15.37 -16.72 -10.56
CA GLU A 119 14.40 -16.31 -9.54
C GLU A 119 14.29 -17.39 -8.45
N LEU A 120 14.38 -16.95 -7.20
CA LEU A 120 14.18 -17.78 -6.02
C LEU A 120 13.21 -17.08 -5.07
N ASP A 121 12.10 -17.74 -4.76
CA ASP A 121 11.22 -17.39 -3.66
C ASP A 121 11.16 -18.54 -2.65
N CYS A 122 11.84 -18.36 -1.52
CA CYS A 122 11.82 -19.27 -0.39
C CYS A 122 11.24 -18.61 0.88
N SER A 123 10.43 -17.57 0.71
CA SER A 123 9.80 -16.85 1.83
C SER A 123 8.87 -17.71 2.68
N GLY A 124 8.62 -17.32 3.93
CA GLY A 124 7.67 -18.02 4.80
C GLY A 124 8.08 -19.46 5.12
N ASN A 125 9.37 -19.70 5.34
CA ASN A 125 9.94 -20.98 5.74
C ASN A 125 10.60 -20.88 7.13
N GLN A 126 11.40 -21.88 7.52
CA GLN A 126 12.13 -21.94 8.78
C GLN A 126 13.65 -21.98 8.54
N LEU A 127 14.12 -21.34 7.47
CA LEU A 127 15.54 -21.32 7.13
C LEU A 127 16.32 -20.47 8.12
N MET A 128 17.44 -20.99 8.61
CA MET A 128 18.37 -20.25 9.49
C MET A 128 19.60 -19.71 8.75
N VAL A 129 19.96 -20.36 7.65
CA VAL A 129 21.10 -20.02 6.80
C VAL A 129 20.69 -20.17 5.35
N LEU A 130 21.08 -19.21 4.51
CA LEU A 130 20.92 -19.30 3.06
C LEU A 130 22.22 -18.85 2.38
N ASP A 131 22.86 -19.78 1.68
CA ASP A 131 24.11 -19.55 0.95
C ASP A 131 23.86 -19.57 -0.56
N LEU A 132 24.08 -18.42 -1.20
CA LEU A 132 23.86 -18.18 -2.63
C LEU A 132 25.13 -17.68 -3.32
N ARG A 133 26.31 -17.86 -2.73
CA ARG A 133 27.57 -17.37 -3.30
C ARG A 133 27.84 -17.91 -4.72
N GLY A 134 27.37 -19.13 -5.02
CA GLY A 134 27.49 -19.77 -6.33
C GLY A 134 26.45 -19.31 -7.37
N HIS A 135 25.45 -18.50 -7.01
CA HIS A 135 24.27 -18.23 -7.84
C HIS A 135 24.30 -16.86 -8.51
N GLY A 136 25.39 -16.54 -9.23
CA GLY A 136 25.60 -15.22 -9.86
C GLY A 136 24.58 -14.80 -10.93
N LYS A 137 23.75 -15.73 -11.42
CA LYS A 137 22.66 -15.45 -12.38
C LYS A 137 21.35 -15.01 -11.72
N LEU A 138 21.27 -15.05 -10.40
CA LEU A 138 20.06 -14.72 -9.66
C LEU A 138 19.74 -13.23 -9.83
N ALA A 139 18.56 -12.95 -10.39
CA ALA A 139 18.06 -11.60 -10.63
C ALA A 139 17.02 -11.16 -9.59
N SER A 140 16.31 -12.11 -8.97
CA SER A 140 15.27 -11.84 -7.99
C SER A 140 15.35 -12.86 -6.85
N LEU A 141 15.49 -12.37 -5.63
CA LEU A 141 15.50 -13.17 -4.40
C LEU A 141 14.43 -12.69 -3.44
N SER A 142 13.56 -13.60 -3.02
CA SER A 142 12.64 -13.43 -1.90
C SER A 142 12.94 -14.53 -0.88
N CYS A 143 13.45 -14.14 0.28
CA CYS A 143 13.73 -15.03 1.41
C CYS A 143 13.15 -14.48 2.73
N GLY A 144 12.18 -13.57 2.64
CA GLY A 144 11.57 -12.95 3.81
C GLY A 144 10.72 -13.90 4.65
N GLY A 145 10.50 -13.57 5.93
CA GLY A 145 9.69 -14.40 6.83
C GLY A 145 10.32 -15.76 7.14
N ASN A 146 11.64 -15.78 7.29
CA ASN A 146 12.43 -16.93 7.73
C ASN A 146 13.06 -16.63 9.11
N GLY A 147 13.97 -17.50 9.57
CA GLY A 147 14.80 -17.28 10.76
C GLY A 147 16.26 -17.00 10.41
N LEU A 148 16.54 -16.36 9.28
CA LEU A 148 17.90 -16.22 8.78
C LEU A 148 18.75 -15.39 9.74
N GLY A 149 19.81 -16.00 10.28
CA GLY A 149 20.91 -15.30 10.95
C GLY A 149 22.07 -15.00 10.00
N LEU A 150 22.15 -15.72 8.87
CA LEU A 150 23.15 -15.52 7.83
C LEU A 150 22.54 -15.64 6.44
N LEU A 151 22.78 -14.63 5.62
CA LEU A 151 22.47 -14.60 4.19
C LEU A 151 23.76 -14.27 3.43
N ALA A 152 24.26 -15.22 2.64
CA ALA A 152 25.42 -15.01 1.79
C ALA A 152 24.99 -14.86 0.33
N LEU A 153 25.25 -13.69 -0.25
CA LEU A 153 24.88 -13.35 -1.62
C LEU A 153 26.05 -13.56 -2.60
N PRO A 154 25.77 -13.74 -3.90
CA PRO A 154 26.82 -13.85 -4.93
C PRO A 154 27.52 -12.50 -5.14
N GLU A 155 28.85 -12.50 -5.28
CA GLU A 155 29.60 -11.28 -5.62
C GLU A 155 29.44 -10.93 -7.11
N GLY A 156 29.15 -9.66 -7.42
CA GLY A 156 29.04 -9.18 -8.80
C GLY A 156 27.86 -9.77 -9.57
N GLY A 157 26.80 -10.17 -8.86
CA GLY A 157 25.65 -10.86 -9.42
C GLY A 157 24.72 -9.99 -10.28
N ALA A 158 23.77 -10.64 -10.93
CA ALA A 158 22.70 -9.99 -11.71
C ALA A 158 21.51 -9.54 -10.84
N LEU A 159 21.66 -9.49 -9.51
CA LEU A 159 20.56 -9.31 -8.57
C LEU A 159 19.97 -7.89 -8.72
N ARG A 160 18.68 -7.83 -9.02
CA ARG A 160 17.91 -6.57 -9.16
C ARG A 160 16.96 -6.34 -8.01
N ARG A 161 16.41 -7.41 -7.44
CA ARG A 161 15.46 -7.35 -6.33
C ARG A 161 15.87 -8.31 -5.23
N LEU A 162 15.99 -7.77 -4.02
CA LEU A 162 16.27 -8.52 -2.81
C LEU A 162 15.22 -8.19 -1.76
N ASP A 163 14.44 -9.19 -1.37
CA ASP A 163 13.58 -9.16 -0.19
C ASP A 163 14.07 -10.18 0.84
N CYS A 164 14.70 -9.68 1.90
CA CYS A 164 15.14 -10.47 3.06
C CYS A 164 14.46 -10.00 4.35
N ALA A 165 13.28 -9.38 4.24
CA ALA A 165 12.56 -8.82 5.37
C ALA A 165 12.07 -9.88 6.36
N ARG A 166 11.77 -9.48 7.60
CA ARG A 166 11.24 -10.40 8.65
C ARG A 166 12.14 -11.62 8.85
N ASN A 167 13.41 -11.36 9.15
CA ASN A 167 14.43 -12.35 9.47
C ASN A 167 15.12 -11.97 10.79
N GLN A 168 16.26 -12.58 11.11
CA GLN A 168 17.06 -12.32 12.33
C GLN A 168 18.46 -11.82 11.97
N LEU A 169 18.60 -11.13 10.84
CA LEU A 169 19.89 -10.67 10.35
C LEU A 169 20.40 -9.52 11.23
N MET A 170 21.59 -9.68 11.79
CA MET A 170 22.31 -8.61 12.51
C MET A 170 23.24 -7.80 11.60
N VAL A 171 23.71 -8.44 10.52
CA VAL A 171 24.56 -7.85 9.49
C VAL A 171 24.07 -8.35 8.14
N LEU A 172 23.90 -7.44 7.18
CA LEU A 172 23.61 -7.76 5.79
C LEU A 172 24.78 -7.34 4.91
N ALA A 173 25.56 -8.32 4.46
CA ALA A 173 26.64 -8.10 3.50
C ALA A 173 26.08 -8.27 2.08
N LEU A 174 25.86 -7.16 1.39
CA LEU A 174 25.36 -7.19 0.00
C LEU A 174 26.41 -7.73 -0.99
N GLY A 175 27.70 -7.50 -0.69
CA GLY A 175 28.76 -7.63 -1.68
C GLY A 175 28.57 -6.63 -2.83
N ARG A 176 29.32 -6.80 -3.94
CA ARG A 176 29.18 -5.94 -5.11
C ARG A 176 27.89 -6.25 -5.89
N GLN A 177 26.88 -5.37 -5.83
CA GLN A 177 25.61 -5.54 -6.53
C GLN A 177 25.28 -4.34 -7.43
N PRO A 178 25.96 -4.20 -8.58
CA PRO A 178 25.85 -3.01 -9.44
C PRO A 178 24.48 -2.84 -10.10
N HIS A 179 23.63 -3.85 -10.05
CA HIS A 179 22.30 -3.87 -10.68
C HIS A 179 21.15 -3.93 -9.66
N LEU A 180 21.42 -3.83 -8.36
CA LEU A 180 20.38 -3.93 -7.34
C LEU A 180 19.53 -2.66 -7.36
N GLU A 181 18.26 -2.81 -7.77
CA GLU A 181 17.29 -1.73 -7.89
C GLU A 181 16.39 -1.63 -6.66
N GLN A 182 16.08 -2.75 -6.01
CA GLN A 182 15.17 -2.80 -4.86
C GLN A 182 15.76 -3.66 -3.75
N LEU A 183 15.90 -3.07 -2.56
CA LEU A 183 16.31 -3.75 -1.34
C LEU A 183 15.25 -3.57 -0.26
N ARG A 184 14.67 -4.68 0.19
CA ARG A 184 13.81 -4.74 1.37
C ARG A 184 14.45 -5.63 2.41
N CYS A 185 14.87 -5.04 3.51
CA CYS A 185 15.47 -5.72 4.67
C CYS A 185 14.77 -5.33 5.98
N PHE A 186 13.52 -4.84 5.90
CA PHE A 186 12.76 -4.42 7.07
C PHE A 186 12.46 -5.57 8.06
N HIS A 187 12.19 -5.24 9.33
CA HIS A 187 11.98 -6.23 10.40
C HIS A 187 13.14 -7.25 10.49
N ASN A 188 14.33 -6.74 10.78
CA ASN A 188 15.51 -7.55 11.12
C ASN A 188 16.12 -6.99 12.42
N ALA A 189 17.36 -7.37 12.74
CA ALA A 189 18.11 -6.83 13.87
C ALA A 189 19.39 -6.12 13.38
N LEU A 190 19.35 -5.51 12.19
CA LEU A 190 20.53 -4.91 11.56
C LEU A 190 21.02 -3.74 12.41
N VAL A 191 22.27 -3.83 12.88
CA VAL A 191 22.94 -2.73 13.60
C VAL A 191 23.69 -1.82 12.63
N GLN A 192 24.09 -2.36 11.49
CA GLN A 192 24.77 -1.64 10.41
C GLN A 192 24.28 -2.12 9.05
N LEU A 193 24.26 -1.21 8.09
CA LEU A 193 23.95 -1.50 6.69
C LEU A 193 24.85 -0.65 5.80
N SER A 194 25.56 -1.28 4.87
CA SER A 194 26.34 -0.59 3.84
C SER A 194 25.70 -0.85 2.48
N ILE A 195 25.42 0.24 1.76
CA ILE A 195 24.80 0.24 0.43
C ILE A 195 25.72 0.85 -0.64
N THR A 196 26.99 1.14 -0.32
CA THR A 196 27.98 1.72 -1.23
C THR A 196 28.16 0.91 -2.52
N GLU A 197 28.03 -0.40 -2.41
CA GLU A 197 28.23 -1.35 -3.50
C GLU A 197 26.94 -1.64 -4.31
N ALA A 198 25.87 -0.85 -4.09
CA ALA A 198 24.59 -0.95 -4.77
C ALA A 198 24.12 0.39 -5.36
N PRO A 199 24.87 0.97 -6.33
CA PRO A 199 24.63 2.33 -6.84
C PRO A 199 23.31 2.48 -7.66
N ALA A 200 22.72 1.37 -8.10
CA ALA A 200 21.50 1.36 -8.91
C ALA A 200 20.20 1.35 -8.09
N LEU A 201 20.28 1.49 -6.75
CA LEU A 201 19.11 1.42 -5.88
C LEU A 201 18.09 2.52 -6.22
N THR A 202 16.84 2.08 -6.35
CA THR A 202 15.66 2.93 -6.57
C THR A 202 14.72 2.91 -5.36
N LEU A 203 14.73 1.81 -4.61
CA LEU A 203 13.95 1.63 -3.39
C LEU A 203 14.81 0.95 -2.33
N LEU A 204 14.86 1.55 -1.14
CA LEU A 204 15.45 0.97 0.06
C LEU A 204 14.44 1.01 1.20
N ASP A 205 14.08 -0.17 1.69
CA ASP A 205 13.29 -0.32 2.91
C ASP A 205 14.07 -1.10 3.97
N ALA A 206 14.60 -0.36 4.94
CA ALA A 206 15.34 -0.88 6.08
C ALA A 206 14.62 -0.57 7.42
N SER A 207 13.29 -0.44 7.40
CA SER A 207 12.52 -0.15 8.60
C SER A 207 12.59 -1.25 9.66
N ASP A 208 12.26 -0.94 10.91
CA ASP A 208 12.20 -1.91 12.01
C ASP A 208 13.51 -2.71 12.14
N ASN A 209 14.62 -1.98 12.32
CA ASN A 209 15.96 -2.51 12.54
C ASN A 209 16.60 -1.78 13.75
N GLU A 210 17.90 -1.98 13.98
CA GLU A 210 18.66 -1.34 15.06
C GLU A 210 19.75 -0.39 14.54
N LEU A 211 19.57 0.18 13.33
CA LEU A 211 20.57 1.05 12.70
C LEU A 211 20.75 2.33 13.53
N SER A 212 21.95 2.58 14.02
CA SER A 212 22.29 3.84 14.70
C SER A 212 22.81 4.91 13.73
N HIS A 213 23.39 4.49 12.60
CA HIS A 213 23.82 5.38 11.54
C HIS A 213 23.62 4.72 10.17
N LEU A 214 23.34 5.52 9.15
CA LEU A 214 23.33 5.10 7.76
C LEU A 214 23.96 6.19 6.90
N GLN A 215 25.05 5.85 6.21
CA GLN A 215 25.65 6.74 5.23
C GLN A 215 24.99 6.47 3.87
N LEU A 216 24.40 7.51 3.29
CA LEU A 216 23.90 7.46 1.91
C LEU A 216 25.07 7.81 0.98
N PRO A 217 25.52 6.86 0.13
CA PRO A 217 26.46 7.17 -0.94
C PRO A 217 25.76 7.92 -2.07
N GLU A 218 26.46 8.24 -3.15
CA GLU A 218 25.84 8.77 -4.36
C GLU A 218 24.89 7.73 -4.98
N LEU A 219 23.58 7.91 -4.78
CA LEU A 219 22.51 7.06 -5.32
C LEU A 219 21.59 7.92 -6.18
N PRO A 220 21.98 8.24 -7.42
CA PRO A 220 21.25 9.17 -8.28
C PRO A 220 19.86 8.66 -8.69
N ALA A 221 19.60 7.35 -8.53
CA ALA A 221 18.34 6.71 -8.89
C ALA A 221 17.41 6.43 -7.71
N LEU A 222 17.81 6.74 -6.46
CA LEU A 222 17.02 6.42 -5.27
C LEU A 222 15.78 7.32 -5.21
N VAL A 223 14.59 6.72 -5.19
CA VAL A 223 13.29 7.40 -5.19
C VAL A 223 12.54 7.23 -3.87
N ASP A 224 12.61 6.04 -3.27
CA ASP A 224 11.90 5.69 -2.03
C ASP A 224 12.88 5.18 -0.98
N LEU A 225 12.99 5.91 0.13
CA LEU A 225 13.84 5.57 1.27
C LEU A 225 12.99 5.46 2.54
N CYS A 226 12.98 4.28 3.12
CA CYS A 226 12.27 3.96 4.36
C CYS A 226 13.24 3.43 5.43
N LEU A 227 13.34 4.18 6.52
CA LEU A 227 14.22 3.97 7.67
C LEU A 227 13.44 4.05 8.98
N ASP A 228 12.11 3.93 8.92
CA ASP A 228 11.23 4.01 10.09
C ASP A 228 11.66 3.02 11.19
N ARG A 229 11.53 3.39 12.46
CA ARG A 229 11.79 2.50 13.62
C ARG A 229 13.20 1.93 13.60
N ASN A 230 14.18 2.82 13.59
CA ASN A 230 15.59 2.53 13.80
C ASN A 230 16.09 3.31 15.03
N ARG A 231 17.40 3.51 15.15
CA ARG A 231 18.05 4.27 16.22
C ARG A 231 18.90 5.41 15.67
N LEU A 232 18.56 5.95 14.51
CA LEU A 232 19.32 7.01 13.84
C LEU A 232 19.27 8.31 14.65
N ASP A 233 20.41 8.95 14.85
CA ASP A 233 20.55 10.25 15.52
C ASP A 233 20.75 11.43 14.56
N ALA A 234 21.29 11.15 13.37
CA ALA A 234 21.40 12.09 12.26
C ALA A 234 21.16 11.41 10.91
N LEU A 235 20.69 12.18 9.93
CA LEU A 235 20.57 11.74 8.54
C LEU A 235 20.87 12.89 7.58
N SER A 236 21.65 12.61 6.54
CA SER A 236 21.94 13.56 5.46
C SER A 236 21.51 12.97 4.11
N THR A 237 20.77 13.75 3.32
CA THR A 237 20.30 13.34 1.98
C THR A 237 21.24 13.76 0.85
N VAL A 238 22.47 14.19 1.17
CA VAL A 238 23.46 14.54 0.14
C VAL A 238 23.76 13.31 -0.72
N GLY A 239 23.73 13.47 -2.04
CA GLY A 239 24.01 12.39 -3.00
C GLY A 239 22.79 11.59 -3.46
N VAL A 240 21.57 11.89 -3.00
CA VAL A 240 20.33 11.22 -3.44
C VAL A 240 19.32 12.15 -4.14
N PRO A 241 19.69 12.82 -5.25
CA PRO A 241 18.92 13.92 -5.82
C PRO A 241 17.53 13.57 -6.38
N SER A 242 17.26 12.29 -6.65
CA SER A 242 15.99 11.81 -7.19
C SER A 242 14.98 11.40 -6.11
N LEU A 243 15.30 11.61 -4.83
CA LEU A 243 14.48 11.16 -3.72
C LEU A 243 13.11 11.86 -3.74
N SER A 244 12.05 11.06 -3.75
CA SER A 244 10.66 11.53 -3.79
C SER A 244 9.91 11.21 -2.50
N VAL A 245 10.26 10.10 -1.84
CA VAL A 245 9.66 9.67 -0.58
C VAL A 245 10.78 9.40 0.43
N LEU A 246 10.74 10.10 1.55
CA LEU A 246 11.60 9.86 2.70
C LEU A 246 10.74 9.56 3.93
N ARG A 247 10.94 8.39 4.51
CA ARG A 247 10.33 7.98 5.79
C ARG A 247 11.43 7.59 6.76
N CYS A 248 11.57 8.31 7.86
CA CYS A 248 12.50 8.00 8.95
C CYS A 248 11.87 8.31 10.32
N SER A 249 10.58 8.02 10.45
CA SER A 249 9.81 8.18 11.68
C SER A 249 10.25 7.19 12.76
N SER A 250 10.03 7.52 14.04
CA SER A 250 10.41 6.70 15.20
C SER A 250 11.91 6.39 15.22
N ASN A 251 12.73 7.43 15.15
CA ASN A 251 14.18 7.38 15.33
C ASN A 251 14.57 8.29 16.50
N TYR A 252 15.85 8.65 16.61
CA TYR A 252 16.37 9.59 17.59
C TYR A 252 16.96 10.84 16.91
N LEU A 253 16.47 11.20 15.71
CA LEU A 253 17.06 12.26 14.89
C LEU A 253 17.01 13.60 15.63
N SER A 254 18.17 14.17 15.92
CA SER A 254 18.31 15.56 16.36
C SER A 254 18.73 16.49 15.22
N GLU A 255 19.34 15.92 14.17
CA GLU A 255 19.82 16.64 12.99
C GLU A 255 19.32 15.93 11.72
N LEU A 256 18.75 16.71 10.80
CA LEU A 256 18.29 16.23 9.50
C LEU A 256 18.68 17.22 8.42
N GLU A 257 19.54 16.81 7.50
CA GLU A 257 19.95 17.63 6.36
C GLU A 257 19.18 17.19 5.10
N LEU A 258 18.40 18.11 4.53
CA LEU A 258 17.57 17.89 3.34
C LEU A 258 18.11 18.63 2.10
N GLN A 259 19.43 18.74 1.97
CA GLN A 259 20.06 19.41 0.82
C GLN A 259 20.01 18.53 -0.43
N GLY A 260 19.72 19.15 -1.58
CA GLY A 260 19.84 18.50 -2.88
C GLY A 260 18.71 17.54 -3.23
N VAL A 261 17.57 17.61 -2.52
CA VAL A 261 16.36 16.80 -2.78
C VAL A 261 15.13 17.65 -3.19
N PRO A 262 15.21 18.47 -4.26
CA PRO A 262 14.13 19.38 -4.66
C PRO A 262 12.86 18.66 -5.16
N GLY A 263 12.96 17.37 -5.46
CA GLY A 263 11.86 16.52 -5.94
C GLY A 263 11.10 15.78 -4.83
N LEU A 264 11.39 16.07 -3.55
CA LEU A 264 10.75 15.39 -2.43
C LEU A 264 9.25 15.73 -2.37
N VAL A 265 8.41 14.69 -2.43
CA VAL A 265 6.93 14.80 -2.44
C VAL A 265 6.37 14.43 -1.08
N ARG A 266 6.97 13.45 -0.39
CA ARG A 266 6.55 13.00 0.94
C ARG A 266 7.72 12.94 1.91
N LEU A 267 7.54 13.53 3.07
CA LEU A 267 8.48 13.49 4.18
C LEU A 267 7.76 13.09 5.46
N ALA A 268 8.14 11.95 6.04
CA ALA A 268 7.66 11.50 7.35
C ALA A 268 8.85 11.33 8.30
N VAL A 269 8.88 12.16 9.34
CA VAL A 269 9.94 12.27 10.35
C VAL A 269 9.36 12.32 11.76
N ASP A 270 8.17 11.73 11.96
CA ASP A 270 7.49 11.74 13.24
C ASP A 270 8.27 11.02 14.32
N HIS A 271 8.04 11.34 15.59
CA HIS A 271 8.67 10.67 16.74
C HIS A 271 10.19 10.69 16.65
N ASN A 272 10.76 11.89 16.61
CA ASN A 272 12.19 12.16 16.61
C ASN A 272 12.52 13.23 17.67
N GLN A 273 13.68 13.88 17.58
CA GLN A 273 14.15 14.89 18.54
C GLN A 273 14.55 16.19 17.82
N LEU A 274 13.97 16.46 16.65
CA LEU A 274 14.31 17.62 15.83
C LEU A 274 13.89 18.93 16.52
N LEU A 275 14.80 19.90 16.54
CA LEU A 275 14.56 21.27 17.02
C LEU A 275 14.18 22.23 15.89
N GLU A 276 14.65 21.94 14.69
CA GLU A 276 14.37 22.66 13.46
C GLU A 276 14.17 21.67 12.30
N LEU A 277 13.49 22.11 11.24
CA LEU A 277 13.33 21.35 10.02
C LEU A 277 13.70 22.24 8.82
N PRO A 278 14.73 21.89 8.02
CA PRO A 278 15.10 22.68 6.85
C PRO A 278 14.08 22.47 5.72
N THR A 279 13.32 23.51 5.37
CA THR A 279 12.27 23.43 4.32
C THR A 279 12.60 24.16 3.03
N ALA A 280 13.74 24.86 2.96
CA ALA A 280 14.08 25.81 1.88
C ALA A 280 13.96 25.27 0.45
N GLU A 281 14.33 24.00 0.21
CA GLU A 281 14.33 23.39 -1.14
C GLU A 281 13.09 22.53 -1.43
N LEU A 282 12.14 22.41 -0.49
CA LEU A 282 11.05 21.42 -0.53
C LEU A 282 9.78 21.93 -1.24
N SER A 283 9.94 22.62 -2.37
CA SER A 283 8.82 23.27 -3.08
C SER A 283 7.77 22.31 -3.66
N GLN A 284 8.13 21.04 -3.88
CA GLN A 284 7.26 19.98 -4.39
C GLN A 284 6.62 19.12 -3.29
N LEU A 285 6.88 19.43 -2.02
CA LEU A 285 6.38 18.64 -0.90
C LEU A 285 4.86 18.77 -0.80
N VAL A 286 4.19 17.63 -0.87
CA VAL A 286 2.73 17.50 -0.78
C VAL A 286 2.31 17.05 0.61
N GLU A 287 3.12 16.24 1.26
CA GLU A 287 2.82 15.59 2.54
C GLU A 287 4.02 15.71 3.49
N LEU A 288 3.78 16.36 4.63
CA LEU A 288 4.75 16.53 5.70
C LEU A 288 4.19 16.01 7.02
N GLU A 289 4.82 14.95 7.55
CA GLU A 289 4.56 14.40 8.88
C GLU A 289 5.81 14.62 9.74
N VAL A 290 5.67 15.46 10.77
CA VAL A 290 6.75 15.88 11.69
C VAL A 290 6.26 15.93 13.14
N SER A 291 5.23 15.16 13.45
CA SER A 291 4.66 15.11 14.79
C SER A 291 5.62 14.48 15.81
N HIS A 292 5.42 14.78 17.09
CA HIS A 292 6.26 14.25 18.17
C HIS A 292 7.75 14.56 17.97
N ASN A 293 8.06 15.83 17.76
CA ASN A 293 9.41 16.40 17.74
C ASN A 293 9.51 17.51 18.80
N ARG A 294 10.52 18.37 18.72
CA ARG A 294 10.73 19.52 19.61
C ARG A 294 10.85 20.83 18.82
N LEU A 295 10.11 20.92 17.71
CA LEU A 295 10.15 22.10 16.84
C LEU A 295 9.56 23.31 17.57
N SER A 296 10.32 24.40 17.67
CA SER A 296 9.84 25.68 18.19
C SER A 296 9.31 26.61 17.10
N GLU A 297 9.78 26.41 15.87
CA GLU A 297 9.35 27.07 14.65
C GLU A 297 9.26 26.07 13.49
N LEU A 298 8.43 26.40 12.50
CA LEU A 298 8.29 25.62 11.27
C LEU A 298 8.04 26.55 10.10
N GLU A 299 9.03 26.69 9.23
CA GLU A 299 8.94 27.54 8.05
C GLU A 299 8.16 26.86 6.92
N LEU A 300 6.98 27.38 6.60
CA LEU A 300 6.10 26.83 5.55
C LEU A 300 6.13 27.64 4.25
N GLU A 301 6.81 28.79 4.20
CA GLU A 301 6.83 29.66 3.01
C GLU A 301 7.32 28.94 1.72
N PRO A 302 8.35 28.06 1.77
CA PRO A 302 8.79 27.30 0.60
C PRO A 302 7.79 26.23 0.14
N LEU A 303 6.90 25.75 1.01
CA LEU A 303 6.07 24.54 0.82
C LEU A 303 4.76 24.84 0.06
N CYS A 304 4.87 25.39 -1.15
CA CYS A 304 3.71 25.86 -1.92
C CYS A 304 2.74 24.74 -2.39
N ALA A 305 3.22 23.50 -2.47
CA ALA A 305 2.44 22.34 -2.91
C ALA A 305 1.78 21.57 -1.76
N LEU A 306 1.97 21.99 -0.50
CA LEU A 306 1.58 21.22 0.67
C LEU A 306 0.05 21.03 0.76
N GLU A 307 -0.37 19.77 0.81
CA GLU A 307 -1.78 19.36 0.97
C GLU A 307 -2.04 18.74 2.35
N VAL A 308 -1.04 18.09 2.94
CA VAL A 308 -1.13 17.43 4.25
C VAL A 308 0.00 17.92 5.15
N LEU A 309 -0.35 18.49 6.30
CA LEU A 309 0.58 18.88 7.34
C LEU A 309 0.17 18.24 8.66
N ILE A 310 1.05 17.40 9.21
CA ILE A 310 0.91 16.79 10.53
C ILE A 310 2.12 17.22 11.37
N CYS A 311 1.96 18.25 12.19
CA CYS A 311 3.00 18.83 13.05
C CYS A 311 2.60 18.82 14.54
N GLY A 312 1.65 17.97 14.93
CA GLY A 312 1.21 17.86 16.31
C GLY A 312 2.30 17.39 17.28
N HIS A 313 2.14 17.62 18.58
CA HIS A 313 3.11 17.28 19.62
C HIS A 313 4.51 17.88 19.35
N ASN A 314 4.56 19.20 19.20
CA ASN A 314 5.79 20.00 19.10
C ASN A 314 5.72 21.17 20.09
N GLU A 315 6.64 22.14 19.98
CA GLU A 315 6.74 23.32 20.84
C GLU A 315 6.43 24.61 20.07
N LEU A 316 5.64 24.52 19.00
CA LEU A 316 5.35 25.64 18.11
C LEU A 316 4.52 26.72 18.82
N SER A 317 5.01 27.95 18.83
CA SER A 317 4.31 29.12 19.41
C SER A 317 3.52 29.93 18.37
N SER A 318 3.91 29.81 17.10
CA SER A 318 3.23 30.41 15.95
C SER A 318 3.30 29.45 14.75
N LEU A 319 2.35 29.59 13.82
CA LEU A 319 2.32 28.80 12.60
C LEU A 319 1.76 29.64 11.45
N GLU A 320 2.65 30.07 10.55
CA GLU A 320 2.30 30.93 9.42
C GLU A 320 1.75 30.13 8.23
N LEU A 321 0.44 30.21 8.00
CA LEU A 321 -0.29 29.39 7.02
C LEU A 321 -0.70 30.15 5.74
N SER A 322 -0.19 31.38 5.56
CA SER A 322 -0.61 32.30 4.48
C SER A 322 -0.35 31.76 3.06
N ARG A 323 0.70 30.93 2.89
CA ARG A 323 1.12 30.31 1.62
C ARG A 323 0.57 28.90 1.40
N ALA A 324 0.13 28.21 2.44
CA ALA A 324 -0.36 26.82 2.40
C ALA A 324 -1.79 26.70 1.82
N ARG A 325 -2.07 27.34 0.68
CA ARG A 325 -3.42 27.46 0.09
C ARG A 325 -3.99 26.12 -0.42
N SER A 326 -3.12 25.16 -0.66
CA SER A 326 -3.49 23.80 -1.10
C SER A 326 -3.83 22.87 0.06
N LEU A 327 -3.61 23.30 1.31
CA LEU A 327 -3.74 22.46 2.48
C LEU A 327 -5.17 21.92 2.63
N ALA A 328 -5.28 20.60 2.69
CA ALA A 328 -6.50 19.83 2.84
C ALA A 328 -6.62 19.22 4.25
N LEU A 329 -5.50 18.88 4.88
CA LEU A 329 -5.43 18.38 6.25
C LEU A 329 -4.38 19.16 7.04
N LEU A 330 -4.79 19.68 8.20
CA LEU A 330 -3.92 20.29 9.18
C LEU A 330 -4.11 19.60 10.54
N ASP A 331 -3.06 18.96 11.02
CA ASP A 331 -2.95 18.46 12.38
C ASP A 331 -1.82 19.19 13.09
N CYS A 332 -2.17 20.06 14.03
CA CYS A 332 -1.26 20.85 14.85
C CYS A 332 -1.56 20.64 16.34
N GLU A 333 -2.14 19.49 16.72
CA GLU A 333 -2.51 19.19 18.11
C GLU A 333 -1.31 19.31 19.06
N HIS A 334 -1.53 19.64 20.32
CA HIS A 334 -0.50 19.66 21.37
C HIS A 334 0.74 20.49 20.99
N ASN A 335 0.52 21.79 20.76
CA ASN A 335 1.56 22.81 20.58
C ASN A 335 1.28 24.00 21.54
N ALA A 336 2.03 25.10 21.39
CA ALA A 336 1.87 26.32 22.19
C ALA A 336 1.20 27.48 21.41
N LEU A 337 0.35 27.15 20.42
CA LEU A 337 -0.26 28.16 19.53
C LEU A 337 -1.33 28.98 20.26
N SER A 338 -1.14 30.29 20.33
CA SER A 338 -2.10 31.24 20.93
C SER A 338 -3.18 31.69 19.95
N SER A 339 -2.88 31.64 18.65
CA SER A 339 -3.81 31.99 17.58
C SER A 339 -3.57 31.13 16.34
N LEU A 340 -4.60 30.97 15.52
CA LEU A 340 -4.54 30.23 14.26
C LEU A 340 -5.29 31.02 13.18
N GLU A 341 -4.55 31.57 12.23
CA GLU A 341 -5.12 32.29 11.10
C GLU A 341 -5.46 31.33 9.96
N LEU A 342 -6.76 31.12 9.74
CA LEU A 342 -7.27 30.12 8.79
C LEU A 342 -7.78 30.73 7.47
N ALA A 343 -7.65 32.05 7.29
CA ALA A 343 -8.29 32.79 6.19
C ALA A 343 -7.81 32.35 4.78
N SER A 344 -6.56 31.88 4.67
CA SER A 344 -5.96 31.41 3.41
C SER A 344 -6.36 29.98 3.03
N LEU A 345 -6.95 29.20 3.94
CA LEU A 345 -7.06 27.74 3.84
C LEU A 345 -8.41 27.27 3.28
N SER A 346 -8.88 27.88 2.19
CA SER A 346 -10.20 27.58 1.61
C SER A 346 -10.44 26.12 1.19
N ARG A 347 -9.36 25.33 1.01
CA ARG A 347 -9.39 23.90 0.66
C ARG A 347 -9.35 22.96 1.86
N LEU A 348 -9.22 23.49 3.08
CA LEU A 348 -9.07 22.69 4.29
C LEU A 348 -10.33 21.87 4.56
N VAL A 349 -10.12 20.59 4.85
CA VAL A 349 -11.17 19.60 5.04
C VAL A 349 -11.17 19.05 6.45
N GLU A 350 -9.98 18.89 7.02
CA GLU A 350 -9.77 18.39 8.36
C GLU A 350 -8.81 19.32 9.11
N LEU A 351 -9.28 19.80 10.27
CA LEU A 351 -8.50 20.61 11.19
C LEU A 351 -8.46 19.92 12.54
N ARG A 352 -7.26 19.66 13.04
CA ARG A 352 -7.02 19.23 14.41
C ARG A 352 -6.05 20.19 15.09
N CYS A 353 -6.51 20.85 16.15
CA CYS A 353 -5.75 21.87 16.87
C CYS A 353 -5.94 21.76 18.40
N ARG A 354 -6.43 20.63 18.89
CA ARG A 354 -6.58 20.32 20.31
C ARG A 354 -5.25 20.48 21.06
N GLY A 355 -5.28 20.84 22.34
CA GLY A 355 -4.09 20.95 23.18
C GLY A 355 -3.25 22.19 22.88
N ASN A 356 -3.86 23.23 22.30
CA ASN A 356 -3.24 24.54 22.08
C ASN A 356 -4.00 25.62 22.87
N PRO A 357 -3.31 26.64 23.42
CA PRO A 357 -3.94 27.76 24.10
C PRO A 357 -4.58 28.78 23.13
N VAL A 358 -5.33 28.32 22.13
CA VAL A 358 -5.95 29.19 21.12
C VAL A 358 -7.11 29.96 21.74
N GLU A 359 -7.05 31.30 21.70
CA GLU A 359 -8.07 32.16 22.31
C GLU A 359 -9.43 32.11 21.59
N GLY A 360 -9.44 31.75 20.31
CA GLY A 360 -10.65 31.59 19.52
C GLY A 360 -10.37 31.17 18.09
N LEU A 361 -11.37 30.58 17.45
CA LEU A 361 -11.24 30.01 16.11
C LEU A 361 -12.34 30.53 15.19
N ASP A 362 -11.96 31.14 14.07
CA ASP A 362 -12.91 31.53 13.02
C ASP A 362 -12.91 30.52 11.87
N LEU A 363 -14.01 29.76 11.77
CA LEU A 363 -14.20 28.76 10.73
C LEU A 363 -14.90 29.29 9.49
N ARG A 364 -15.43 30.52 9.51
CA ARG A 364 -16.16 31.09 8.36
C ARG A 364 -15.36 31.06 7.04
N PRO A 365 -14.02 31.23 7.04
CA PRO A 365 -13.21 31.11 5.82
C PRO A 365 -13.07 29.68 5.26
N LEU A 366 -13.56 28.66 5.97
CA LEU A 366 -13.36 27.23 5.66
C LEU A 366 -14.68 26.56 5.20
N PRO A 367 -15.14 26.79 3.95
CA PRO A 367 -16.41 26.25 3.48
C PRO A 367 -16.43 24.72 3.31
N GLY A 368 -15.24 24.10 3.17
CA GLY A 368 -15.05 22.65 2.99
C GLY A 368 -14.80 21.87 4.28
N LEU A 369 -14.75 22.51 5.45
CA LEU A 369 -14.37 21.83 6.67
C LEU A 369 -15.40 20.76 7.08
N CYS A 370 -14.96 19.51 7.13
CA CYS A 370 -15.76 18.33 7.45
C CYS A 370 -15.50 17.80 8.86
N ARG A 371 -14.25 17.92 9.33
CA ARG A 371 -13.82 17.40 10.61
C ARG A 371 -13.05 18.47 11.37
N LEU A 372 -13.42 18.63 12.64
CA LEU A 372 -12.78 19.55 13.57
C LEU A 372 -12.48 18.80 14.86
N SER A 373 -11.22 18.81 15.28
CA SER A 373 -10.78 18.46 16.63
C SER A 373 -10.24 19.73 17.28
N VAL A 374 -10.92 20.22 18.31
CA VAL A 374 -10.56 21.41 19.07
C VAL A 374 -10.95 21.18 20.53
N ASP A 375 -10.25 21.83 21.47
CA ASP A 375 -10.62 21.74 22.88
C ASP A 375 -12.01 22.36 23.13
N PRO A 376 -12.79 21.79 24.08
CA PRO A 376 -14.17 22.17 24.29
C PRO A 376 -14.37 23.62 24.76
N ASP A 377 -13.35 24.22 25.37
CA ASP A 377 -13.40 25.56 25.95
C ASP A 377 -13.05 26.67 24.95
N VAL A 378 -12.52 26.32 23.77
CA VAL A 378 -12.11 27.29 22.75
C VAL A 378 -13.36 27.87 22.07
N PRO A 379 -13.56 29.19 22.05
CA PRO A 379 -14.70 29.79 21.39
C PRO A 379 -14.58 29.68 19.86
N VAL A 380 -15.53 28.95 19.26
CA VAL A 380 -15.59 28.73 17.82
C VAL A 380 -16.65 29.62 17.15
N THR A 381 -16.20 30.48 16.24
CA THR A 381 -17.06 31.25 15.33
C THR A 381 -17.28 30.45 14.04
N ALA A 382 -18.52 30.04 13.79
CA ALA A 382 -18.87 29.20 12.64
C ALA A 382 -20.26 29.56 12.11
N THR A 383 -20.48 29.35 10.82
CA THR A 383 -21.81 29.51 10.20
C THR A 383 -22.80 28.46 10.74
N PRO A 384 -24.13 28.71 10.67
CA PRO A 384 -25.13 27.73 11.09
C PRO A 384 -25.00 26.36 10.41
N ILE A 385 -24.57 26.35 9.13
CA ILE A 385 -24.35 25.14 8.35
C ILE A 385 -23.14 24.36 8.91
N GLN A 386 -22.01 25.04 9.15
CA GLN A 386 -20.83 24.40 9.74
C GLN A 386 -21.10 23.83 11.13
N ARG A 387 -21.83 24.56 11.98
CA ARG A 387 -22.25 24.03 13.30
C ARG A 387 -23.04 22.73 13.16
N ARG A 388 -23.98 22.66 12.21
CA ARG A 388 -24.76 21.44 11.94
C ARG A 388 -23.91 20.28 11.40
N LEU A 389 -22.93 20.56 10.53
CA LEU A 389 -22.06 19.55 9.93
C LEU A 389 -21.07 18.96 10.94
N LEU A 390 -20.46 19.81 11.77
CA LEU A 390 -19.43 19.39 12.73
C LEU A 390 -20.01 18.73 13.99
N LEU A 391 -21.23 19.09 14.41
CA LEU A 391 -21.93 18.44 15.53
C LEU A 391 -22.33 16.97 15.25
N GLY A 392 -22.36 16.55 13.98
CA GLY A 392 -22.66 15.17 13.57
C GLY A 392 -21.45 14.23 13.59
N ALA A 393 -20.23 14.75 13.70
CA ALA A 393 -18.99 13.99 13.63
C ALA A 393 -18.34 13.89 15.02
N ARG A 394 -18.86 13.04 15.92
CA ARG A 394 -18.14 12.70 17.15
C ARG A 394 -16.88 11.89 16.79
N PRO A 395 -15.66 12.33 17.16
CA PRO A 395 -14.50 11.45 17.13
C PRO A 395 -14.66 10.39 18.22
N GLN A 396 -14.38 9.13 17.90
CA GLN A 396 -14.16 8.11 18.93
C GLN A 396 -12.76 8.30 19.50
N PRO A 397 -12.56 8.19 20.83
CA PRO A 397 -11.24 8.22 21.42
C PRO A 397 -10.50 6.91 21.10
N GLY A 398 -9.31 7.01 20.52
CA GLY A 398 -8.31 5.93 20.54
C GLY A 398 -8.17 5.01 19.33
N GLY A 399 -8.41 5.47 18.10
CA GLY A 399 -8.06 4.72 16.88
C GLY A 399 -7.16 5.53 15.94
N PRO A 400 -6.23 4.89 15.20
CA PRO A 400 -5.37 5.60 14.25
C PRO A 400 -6.23 6.29 13.19
N GLY A 401 -5.80 7.48 12.77
CA GLY A 401 -6.53 8.42 11.91
C GLY A 401 -7.36 7.74 10.81
N GLY A 402 -8.68 7.84 10.89
CA GLY A 402 -9.55 7.51 9.76
C GLY A 402 -9.45 8.63 8.72
N SER A 403 -9.05 8.32 7.49
CA SER A 403 -8.90 9.32 6.42
C SER A 403 -10.17 10.18 6.24
N CYS A 404 -10.02 11.42 5.77
CA CYS A 404 -11.14 12.31 5.52
C CYS A 404 -12.17 11.69 4.56
N SER A 405 -11.73 10.89 3.59
CA SER A 405 -12.59 10.10 2.69
C SER A 405 -13.50 9.13 3.44
N VAL A 406 -13.00 8.46 4.48
CA VAL A 406 -13.81 7.59 5.37
C VAL A 406 -14.79 8.42 6.22
N GLY A 407 -14.40 9.63 6.63
CA GLY A 407 -15.30 10.58 7.30
C GLY A 407 -16.48 10.98 6.41
N LEU A 408 -16.18 11.42 5.18
CA LEU A 408 -17.18 11.75 4.17
C LEU A 408 -18.07 10.56 3.81
N HIS A 409 -17.51 9.35 3.74
CA HIS A 409 -18.25 8.12 3.50
C HIS A 409 -19.25 7.79 4.62
N ARG A 410 -18.81 7.92 5.89
CA ARG A 410 -19.71 7.73 7.05
C ARG A 410 -20.81 8.78 7.10
N LEU A 411 -20.50 10.03 6.76
CA LEU A 411 -21.52 11.08 6.64
C LEU A 411 -22.53 10.72 5.55
N ALA A 412 -22.06 10.33 4.37
CA ALA A 412 -22.90 9.93 3.25
C ALA A 412 -23.84 8.76 3.60
N THR A 413 -23.35 7.73 4.30
CA THR A 413 -24.16 6.57 4.72
C THR A 413 -25.20 6.90 5.80
N SER A 414 -24.98 7.95 6.59
CA SER A 414 -25.89 8.38 7.65
C SER A 414 -27.05 9.27 7.19
N LEU A 415 -26.96 9.84 5.99
CA LEU A 415 -27.97 10.75 5.44
C LEU A 415 -29.18 9.94 4.90
N GLN A 416 -30.38 10.23 5.39
CA GLN A 416 -31.65 9.67 4.88
C GLN A 416 -32.69 10.78 4.66
N GLY A 417 -33.55 10.63 3.64
CA GLY A 417 -34.69 11.52 3.36
C GLY A 417 -34.45 12.63 2.33
N LEU A 418 -35.49 13.44 2.06
CA LEU A 418 -35.52 14.46 0.99
C LEU A 418 -34.57 15.65 1.22
N GLU A 419 -34.20 15.97 2.47
CA GLU A 419 -33.22 17.02 2.79
C GLU A 419 -31.74 16.60 2.57
N ALA A 420 -31.51 15.36 2.12
CA ALA A 420 -30.16 14.81 1.90
C ALA A 420 -29.51 15.25 0.58
N ALA A 421 -30.28 15.63 -0.45
CA ALA A 421 -29.77 15.83 -1.80
C ALA A 421 -28.70 16.94 -1.90
N ALA A 422 -28.93 18.10 -1.28
CA ALA A 422 -27.96 19.19 -1.22
C ALA A 422 -26.68 18.80 -0.47
N ARG A 423 -26.79 18.02 0.60
CA ARG A 423 -25.63 17.54 1.38
C ARG A 423 -24.83 16.48 0.64
N LEU A 424 -25.50 15.54 -0.03
CA LEU A 424 -24.86 14.55 -0.88
C LEU A 424 -24.14 15.21 -2.06
N ARG A 425 -24.72 16.28 -2.64
CA ARG A 425 -24.06 17.07 -3.69
C ARG A 425 -22.80 17.75 -3.19
N TRP A 426 -22.81 18.30 -1.97
CA TRP A 426 -21.62 18.85 -1.34
C TRP A 426 -20.55 17.77 -1.11
N ILE A 427 -20.91 16.60 -0.56
CA ILE A 427 -19.98 15.46 -0.38
C ILE A 427 -19.37 15.04 -1.72
N VAL A 428 -20.20 14.85 -2.75
CA VAL A 428 -19.76 14.46 -4.09
C VAL A 428 -18.89 15.51 -4.74
N SER A 429 -19.06 16.79 -4.42
CA SER A 429 -18.26 17.91 -4.95
C SER A 429 -17.01 18.19 -4.11
N HIS A 430 -16.86 17.50 -2.97
CA HIS A 430 -15.74 17.66 -2.06
C HIS A 430 -14.43 17.16 -2.69
N PRO A 431 -13.28 17.86 -2.55
CA PRO A 431 -11.98 17.39 -3.06
C PRO A 431 -11.58 16.02 -2.49
N ALA A 432 -11.70 15.84 -1.16
CA ALA A 432 -11.43 14.58 -0.47
C ALA A 432 -12.47 13.46 -0.67
N CYS A 433 -13.45 13.61 -1.57
CA CYS A 433 -14.43 12.56 -1.83
C CYS A 433 -13.73 11.35 -2.49
N ASP A 434 -13.94 10.17 -1.92
CA ASP A 434 -13.50 8.90 -2.51
C ASP A 434 -14.43 8.47 -3.66
N LEU A 435 -13.86 7.81 -4.67
CA LEU A 435 -14.64 7.23 -5.76
C LEU A 435 -15.68 6.22 -5.27
N GLY A 436 -15.33 5.36 -4.30
CA GLY A 436 -16.25 4.39 -3.71
C GLY A 436 -17.45 5.05 -3.06
N THR A 437 -17.24 6.16 -2.35
CA THR A 437 -18.31 6.98 -1.76
C THR A 437 -19.21 7.59 -2.83
N ALA A 438 -18.63 8.16 -3.88
CA ALA A 438 -19.40 8.76 -4.96
C ALA A 438 -20.27 7.72 -5.70
N LEU A 439 -19.72 6.52 -5.96
CA LEU A 439 -20.48 5.42 -6.55
C LEU A 439 -21.60 4.94 -5.63
N MET A 440 -21.33 4.78 -4.34
CA MET A 440 -22.37 4.44 -3.36
C MET A 440 -23.51 5.45 -3.37
N ILE A 441 -23.22 6.75 -3.33
CA ILE A 441 -24.23 7.82 -3.39
C ILE A 441 -25.03 7.73 -4.70
N TYR A 442 -24.35 7.52 -5.83
CA TYR A 442 -25.02 7.39 -7.13
C TYR A 442 -26.03 6.24 -7.15
N TRP A 443 -25.62 5.04 -6.73
CA TRP A 443 -26.46 3.85 -6.82
C TRP A 443 -27.58 3.82 -5.79
N THR A 444 -27.37 4.38 -4.60
CA THR A 444 -28.40 4.50 -3.55
C THR A 444 -29.48 5.54 -3.87
N ASN A 445 -29.22 6.47 -4.81
CA ASN A 445 -30.18 7.52 -5.22
C ASN A 445 -30.96 7.16 -6.51
N ALA A 446 -31.18 5.86 -6.75
CA ALA A 446 -32.08 5.32 -7.77
C ALA A 446 -31.86 5.89 -9.19
N PRO A 447 -30.67 5.74 -9.79
CA PRO A 447 -30.35 6.34 -11.08
C PRO A 447 -31.28 5.87 -12.20
N HIS A 448 -31.75 4.62 -12.14
CA HIS A 448 -32.74 4.04 -13.07
C HIS A 448 -34.04 4.84 -13.18
N TYR A 449 -34.45 5.51 -12.09
CA TYR A 449 -35.64 6.36 -12.10
C TYR A 449 -35.43 7.58 -12.99
N TYR A 450 -34.27 8.23 -12.88
CA TYR A 450 -33.97 9.51 -13.52
C TYR A 450 -33.51 9.37 -14.98
N LEU A 451 -33.11 8.17 -15.39
CA LEU A 451 -32.69 7.86 -16.76
C LEU A 451 -33.82 7.94 -17.80
N ARG A 452 -35.08 8.04 -17.36
CA ARG A 452 -36.24 8.26 -18.25
C ARG A 452 -36.31 9.68 -18.81
N TYR A 453 -35.71 10.65 -18.12
CA TYR A 453 -35.80 12.07 -18.47
C TYR A 453 -34.64 12.44 -19.39
N SER A 454 -34.96 13.09 -20.51
CA SER A 454 -33.96 13.50 -21.51
C SER A 454 -33.38 14.88 -21.20
N SER A 455 -34.12 15.72 -20.47
CA SER A 455 -33.73 17.09 -20.17
C SER A 455 -34.18 17.54 -18.77
N ARG A 456 -33.48 18.55 -18.23
CA ARG A 456 -33.80 19.17 -16.93
C ARG A 456 -35.24 19.74 -16.88
N ALA A 457 -35.82 20.09 -18.03
CA ALA A 457 -37.13 20.72 -18.15
C ALA A 457 -38.32 19.74 -17.97
N GLU A 458 -38.07 18.42 -18.07
CA GLU A 458 -39.10 17.38 -17.91
C GLU A 458 -39.33 16.99 -16.45
N LEU A 459 -38.50 17.48 -15.53
CA LEU A 459 -38.52 17.10 -14.12
C LEU A 459 -39.45 18.00 -13.31
N ALA A 460 -40.16 17.40 -12.34
CA ALA A 460 -40.85 18.18 -11.33
C ALA A 460 -39.83 18.94 -10.44
N PRO A 461 -40.18 20.10 -9.87
CA PRO A 461 -39.23 20.93 -9.11
C PRO A 461 -38.48 20.19 -7.98
N TYR A 462 -39.11 19.21 -7.34
CA TYR A 462 -38.52 18.41 -6.27
C TYR A 462 -37.57 17.30 -6.77
N GLU A 463 -37.60 16.97 -8.05
CA GLU A 463 -36.76 15.93 -8.68
C GLU A 463 -35.43 16.49 -9.22
N VAL A 464 -35.37 17.80 -9.44
CA VAL A 464 -34.24 18.49 -10.07
C VAL A 464 -32.96 18.31 -9.26
N GLU A 465 -33.02 18.43 -7.93
CA GLU A 465 -31.82 18.32 -7.09
C GLU A 465 -31.19 16.93 -7.12
N ALA A 466 -32.01 15.88 -7.08
CA ALA A 466 -31.53 14.52 -7.20
C ALA A 466 -30.99 14.25 -8.61
N TRP A 467 -31.63 14.81 -9.63
CA TRP A 467 -31.16 14.67 -11.01
C TRP A 467 -29.79 15.33 -11.24
N ASP A 468 -29.55 16.60 -10.83
CA ASP A 468 -28.21 17.18 -11.04
C ASP A 468 -27.14 16.56 -10.14
N LEU A 469 -27.49 16.01 -8.97
CA LEU A 469 -26.55 15.24 -8.15
C LEU A 469 -25.98 14.06 -8.95
N LEU A 470 -26.86 13.25 -9.56
CA LEU A 470 -26.45 12.09 -10.35
C LEU A 470 -25.60 12.50 -11.56
N ARG A 471 -25.96 13.59 -12.24
CA ARG A 471 -25.18 14.14 -13.37
C ARG A 471 -23.77 14.57 -12.93
N THR A 472 -23.67 15.26 -11.80
CA THR A 472 -22.39 15.70 -11.22
C THR A 472 -21.47 14.52 -10.93
N ILE A 473 -22.01 13.41 -10.39
CA ILE A 473 -21.23 12.20 -10.14
C ILE A 473 -20.73 11.61 -11.46
N GLU A 474 -21.60 11.43 -12.45
CA GLU A 474 -21.21 10.87 -13.75
C GLU A 474 -20.08 11.68 -14.41
N ASP A 475 -20.16 13.01 -14.33
CA ASP A 475 -19.17 13.91 -14.93
C ASP A 475 -17.83 13.84 -14.19
N ARG A 476 -17.81 13.84 -12.85
CA ARG A 476 -16.57 13.68 -12.06
C ARG A 476 -15.95 12.30 -12.27
N VAL A 477 -16.74 11.23 -12.34
CA VAL A 477 -16.22 9.87 -12.60
C VAL A 477 -15.59 9.80 -13.99
N ARG A 478 -16.24 10.40 -15.00
CA ARG A 478 -15.70 10.47 -16.37
C ARG A 478 -14.39 11.25 -16.43
N ALA A 479 -14.26 12.32 -15.66
CA ALA A 479 -13.06 13.14 -15.58
C ALA A 479 -11.95 12.55 -14.68
N ALA A 480 -12.17 11.38 -14.07
CA ALA A 480 -11.28 10.78 -13.07
C ALA A 480 -10.95 11.69 -11.87
N GLY A 481 -11.84 12.62 -11.53
CA GLY A 481 -11.57 13.72 -10.60
C GLY A 481 -11.80 13.40 -9.13
N PHE A 482 -11.44 12.22 -8.62
CA PHE A 482 -11.57 11.86 -7.19
C PHE A 482 -10.20 11.61 -6.55
N ALA A 483 -10.01 12.11 -5.32
CA ALA A 483 -8.71 12.11 -4.63
C ALA A 483 -8.25 10.72 -4.19
N SER A 484 -9.16 9.78 -3.92
CA SER A 484 -8.83 8.43 -3.44
C SER A 484 -9.77 7.36 -3.98
N ARG A 485 -9.31 6.10 -3.90
CA ARG A 485 -10.07 4.87 -4.19
C ARG A 485 -10.00 3.86 -3.04
N GLN A 486 -9.80 4.35 -1.83
CA GLN A 486 -9.58 3.52 -0.63
C GLN A 486 -10.85 2.77 -0.21
N ILE A 487 -12.02 3.24 -0.61
CA ILE A 487 -13.30 2.66 -0.17
C ILE A 487 -13.80 1.69 -1.26
N PRO A 488 -13.90 0.38 -0.95
CA PRO A 488 -14.41 -0.59 -1.90
C PRO A 488 -15.91 -0.38 -2.10
N PHE A 489 -16.34 -0.32 -3.35
CA PHE A 489 -17.77 -0.32 -3.70
C PHE A 489 -17.98 -1.07 -5.01
N ASP A 490 -18.81 -2.11 -4.97
CA ASP A 490 -19.19 -2.88 -6.15
C ASP A 490 -20.70 -2.75 -6.40
N PRO A 491 -21.13 -2.06 -7.47
CA PRO A 491 -22.56 -1.91 -7.75
C PRO A 491 -23.26 -3.23 -8.11
N ARG A 492 -22.52 -4.28 -8.49
CA ARG A 492 -23.08 -5.61 -8.77
C ARG A 492 -23.20 -6.48 -7.52
N CYS A 493 -22.57 -6.09 -6.43
CA CYS A 493 -22.52 -6.86 -5.19
C CYS A 493 -22.28 -5.93 -3.99
N ASP A 494 -23.22 -5.05 -3.72
CA ASP A 494 -23.13 -4.13 -2.60
C ASP A 494 -23.48 -4.85 -1.29
N ARG A 495 -22.45 -5.20 -0.53
CA ARG A 495 -22.54 -5.82 0.80
C ARG A 495 -22.59 -4.81 1.96
N GLN A 496 -22.60 -3.50 1.67
CA GLN A 496 -22.67 -2.46 2.70
C GLN A 496 -24.11 -2.24 3.20
N THR A 497 -25.11 -2.64 2.40
CA THR A 497 -26.49 -2.80 2.88
C THR A 497 -26.57 -4.03 3.79
N ARG A 498 -27.40 -4.01 4.85
CA ARG A 498 -27.56 -5.11 5.85
C ARG A 498 -28.10 -6.44 5.29
N SER A 499 -27.96 -6.69 3.98
CA SER A 499 -28.36 -7.89 3.26
C SER A 499 -27.23 -8.93 3.25
N ILE A 500 -27.51 -10.14 3.74
CA ILE A 500 -26.56 -11.28 3.79
C ILE A 500 -26.07 -11.70 2.38
N ARG A 501 -26.81 -11.38 1.31
CA ARG A 501 -26.47 -11.76 -0.07
C ARG A 501 -25.81 -10.65 -0.90
N GLY A 502 -25.73 -9.42 -0.37
CA GLY A 502 -25.40 -8.22 -1.14
C GLY A 502 -26.54 -7.80 -2.08
N VAL A 503 -26.53 -6.54 -2.52
CA VAL A 503 -27.52 -5.97 -3.46
C VAL A 503 -26.85 -5.74 -4.81
N ASP A 504 -27.42 -6.30 -5.89
CA ASP A 504 -27.04 -5.96 -7.26
C ASP A 504 -27.90 -4.80 -7.76
N TRP A 505 -27.35 -3.59 -7.71
CA TRP A 505 -28.02 -2.37 -8.15
C TRP A 505 -28.18 -2.29 -9.67
N THR A 506 -27.48 -3.13 -10.42
CA THR A 506 -27.44 -3.09 -11.89
C THR A 506 -28.60 -3.84 -12.55
N GLN A 507 -29.34 -4.67 -11.80
CA GLN A 507 -30.47 -5.50 -12.28
C GLN A 507 -31.80 -4.73 -12.46
N GLY A 508 -31.79 -3.40 -12.34
CA GLY A 508 -32.98 -2.58 -12.51
C GLY A 508 -33.55 -2.64 -13.93
N ARG A 509 -34.89 -2.74 -14.06
CA ARG A 509 -35.57 -2.70 -15.36
C ARG A 509 -35.30 -1.35 -16.05
N SER A 510 -34.67 -1.40 -17.22
CA SER A 510 -34.54 -0.23 -18.10
C SER A 510 -35.93 0.28 -18.46
N SER A 511 -36.20 1.57 -18.27
CA SER A 511 -37.46 2.17 -18.72
C SER A 511 -37.45 2.23 -20.25
N PRO A 512 -38.51 1.78 -20.95
CA PRO A 512 -38.59 1.87 -22.41
C PRO A 512 -38.42 3.34 -22.86
N GLY A 513 -37.41 3.62 -23.68
CA GLY A 513 -37.12 4.97 -24.21
C GLY A 513 -36.16 5.83 -23.38
N GLY A 514 -35.70 5.37 -22.21
CA GLY A 514 -34.71 6.08 -21.40
C GLY A 514 -33.25 5.79 -21.79
N ARG A 515 -32.32 6.65 -21.37
CA ARG A 515 -30.87 6.45 -21.56
C ARG A 515 -30.37 5.31 -20.67
N ALA A 516 -29.39 4.52 -21.14
CA ALA A 516 -28.76 3.50 -20.30
C ALA A 516 -27.78 4.09 -19.27
N VAL A 517 -27.57 3.39 -18.14
CA VAL A 517 -26.49 3.70 -17.20
C VAL A 517 -25.15 3.61 -17.94
N PRO A 518 -24.26 4.63 -17.86
CA PRO A 518 -22.96 4.56 -18.51
C PRO A 518 -22.12 3.37 -18.03
N ALA A 519 -21.46 2.67 -18.95
CA ALA A 519 -20.68 1.47 -18.63
C ALA A 519 -19.59 1.70 -17.57
N PHE A 520 -19.04 2.92 -17.50
CA PHE A 520 -18.03 3.27 -16.49
C PHE A 520 -18.59 3.35 -15.07
N MET A 521 -19.89 3.62 -14.89
CA MET A 521 -20.55 3.65 -13.58
C MET A 521 -20.81 2.26 -13.00
N ILE A 522 -20.70 1.22 -13.83
CA ILE A 522 -20.92 -0.20 -13.47
C ILE A 522 -19.62 -0.85 -12.97
N ARG A 523 -18.47 -0.19 -13.14
CA ARG A 523 -17.17 -0.72 -12.71
C ARG A 523 -17.05 -0.63 -11.19
N ALA A 524 -16.62 -1.72 -10.57
CA ALA A 524 -16.32 -1.73 -9.14
C ALA A 524 -15.14 -0.82 -8.81
N CYS A 525 -15.26 -0.03 -7.75
CA CYS A 525 -14.12 0.62 -7.12
C CYS A 525 -13.42 -0.41 -6.23
N ARG A 526 -12.18 -0.74 -6.58
CA ARG A 526 -11.31 -1.58 -5.76
C ARG A 526 -10.17 -0.71 -5.23
N PRO A 527 -9.79 -0.86 -3.95
CA PRO A 527 -8.60 -0.22 -3.41
C PRO A 527 -7.40 -0.56 -4.29
N THR A 528 -6.65 0.46 -4.68
CA THR A 528 -5.31 0.28 -5.25
C THR A 528 -4.42 -0.18 -4.12
N SER A 529 -3.97 -1.43 -4.20
CA SER A 529 -2.99 -2.04 -3.30
C SER A 529 -1.67 -1.29 -3.31
#